data_AF-A0AAD7Z096-F1
#
_entry.id   AF-A0AAD7Z096-F1
#
_cell.length_a   1.000
_cell.length_b   1.000
_cell.length_c   1.000
_cell.angle_alpha   90.00
_cell.angle_beta   90.00
_cell.angle_gamma   90.00
#
_symmetry.space_group_name_H-M   'P 1'
#
loop_
_entity.id
_entity.type
_entity.pdbx_description
1 polymer ?
#
loop_
_entity_poly.entity_id
_entity_poly.type
_entity_poly.pdbx_seq_one_letter_code
_entity_poly.pdbx_strand_id
1 'polypeptide(L)'
;MSLILTKAALALKNPDTNFQYIKFEAHKAKKKPVAESSGKSDLRPENHSKDLDLKKIRHEVVKFGMSGFDPTKKEEARIALAVSLGAKPPKKEYLNYKELMQKRKQEKIKETEEKQQMRSKSVLQTAGKKKKKANNDVGHFLSGYGKVNKKDLTKKDDKGSKKKKKKSKII
;
A
#
# COMPACT_ATOMS: atom_id res chain seq x y z
N MET A 1 22.56 -27.88 -57.55
CA MET A 1 23.90 -28.51 -57.60
C MET A 1 23.70 -29.94 -58.07
N SER A 2 24.25 -30.34 -59.22
CA SER A 2 24.18 -31.73 -59.67
C SER A 2 25.25 -32.55 -58.94
N LEU A 3 24.87 -33.71 -58.43
CA LEU A 3 25.73 -34.58 -57.62
C LEU A 3 26.51 -35.50 -58.55
N ILE A 4 27.83 -35.27 -58.67
CA ILE A 4 28.71 -36.07 -59.53
C ILE A 4 29.21 -37.27 -58.72
N LEU A 5 28.82 -38.47 -59.13
CA LEU A 5 29.17 -39.72 -58.45
C LEU A 5 30.59 -40.18 -58.80
N THR A 6 31.29 -40.78 -57.82
CA THR A 6 32.64 -41.32 -58.01
C THR A 6 32.60 -42.70 -58.68
N LYS A 7 33.69 -43.06 -59.39
CA LYS A 7 33.78 -44.32 -60.15
C LYS A 7 33.61 -45.58 -59.29
N ALA A 8 33.99 -45.51 -58.01
CA ALA A 8 33.80 -46.57 -57.04
C ALA A 8 32.33 -46.76 -56.61
N ALA A 9 31.54 -45.67 -56.55
CA ALA A 9 30.12 -45.74 -56.20
C ALA A 9 29.30 -46.46 -57.27
N LEU A 10 29.71 -46.40 -58.54
CA LEU A 10 29.09 -47.13 -59.64
C LEU A 10 29.46 -48.63 -59.67
N ALA A 11 30.55 -49.03 -59.02
CA ALA A 11 31.05 -50.41 -59.01
C ALA A 11 30.39 -51.30 -57.94
N LEU A 12 29.70 -50.70 -56.97
CA LEU A 12 28.95 -51.42 -55.95
C LEU A 12 27.65 -51.95 -56.55
N LYS A 13 27.48 -53.27 -56.58
CA LYS A 13 26.23 -53.91 -56.99
C LYS A 13 25.24 -53.82 -55.82
N ASN A 14 24.13 -53.11 -56.04
CA ASN A 14 23.03 -52.85 -55.09
C ASN A 14 23.36 -51.83 -53.97
N PRO A 15 23.70 -50.57 -54.32
CA PRO A 15 23.85 -49.51 -53.31
C PRO A 15 22.52 -49.20 -52.61
N ASP A 16 21.40 -49.37 -53.30
CA ASP A 16 20.05 -49.07 -52.81
C ASP A 16 19.62 -50.00 -51.67
N THR A 17 20.11 -51.25 -51.64
CA THR A 17 19.72 -52.23 -50.60
C THR A 17 20.48 -52.04 -49.29
N ASN A 18 21.66 -51.41 -49.32
CA ASN A 18 22.52 -51.21 -48.15
C ASN A 18 22.51 -49.77 -47.61
N PHE A 19 21.72 -48.88 -48.21
CA PHE A 19 21.64 -47.49 -47.77
C PHE A 19 20.74 -47.38 -46.53
N GLN A 20 21.37 -47.20 -45.36
CA GLN A 20 20.66 -46.86 -44.12
C GLN A 20 20.90 -45.39 -43.78
N TYR A 21 19.81 -44.61 -43.78
CA TYR A 21 19.84 -43.21 -43.36
C TYR A 21 19.41 -43.10 -41.90
N ILE A 22 20.36 -42.77 -41.02
CA ILE A 22 20.08 -42.46 -39.61
C ILE A 22 19.94 -40.94 -39.47
N LYS A 23 18.70 -40.47 -39.30
CA LYS A 23 18.38 -39.06 -39.05
C LYS A 23 18.39 -38.79 -37.56
N PHE A 24 19.35 -38.00 -37.08
CA PHE A 24 19.30 -37.47 -35.71
C PHE A 24 18.57 -36.13 -35.72
N GLU A 25 17.43 -36.06 -35.03
CA GLU A 25 16.79 -34.78 -34.68
C GLU A 25 17.12 -34.43 -33.24
N ALA A 26 17.74 -33.27 -33.04
CA ALA A 26 18.02 -32.77 -31.70
C ALA A 26 16.70 -32.48 -30.96
N HIS A 27 16.54 -33.02 -29.74
CA HIS A 27 15.39 -32.72 -28.91
C HIS A 27 15.31 -31.21 -28.65
N LYS A 28 14.22 -30.57 -29.07
CA LYS A 28 13.95 -29.18 -28.72
C LYS A 28 13.76 -29.09 -27.21
N ALA A 29 14.47 -28.15 -26.58
CA ALA A 29 14.34 -27.91 -25.15
C ALA A 29 12.86 -27.73 -24.78
N LYS A 30 12.39 -28.47 -23.77
CA LYS A 30 11.05 -28.26 -23.21
C LYS A 30 11.01 -26.82 -22.72
N LYS A 31 10.25 -25.96 -23.39
CA LYS A 31 9.85 -24.69 -22.81
C LYS A 31 9.11 -25.06 -21.52
N LYS A 32 9.62 -24.63 -20.36
CA LYS A 32 8.77 -24.53 -19.18
C LYS A 32 7.51 -23.79 -19.62
N PRO A 33 6.29 -24.17 -19.19
CA PRO A 33 5.15 -23.29 -19.36
C PRO A 33 5.49 -22.02 -18.58
N VAL A 34 6.05 -21.04 -19.29
CA VAL A 34 5.88 -19.65 -18.92
C VAL A 34 4.38 -19.51 -18.98
N ALA A 35 3.77 -19.31 -17.81
CA ALA A 35 2.38 -18.91 -17.73
C ALA A 35 2.27 -17.59 -18.49
N GLU A 36 2.05 -17.69 -19.80
CA GLU A 36 1.53 -16.62 -20.62
C GLU A 36 0.14 -16.33 -20.05
N SER A 37 0.06 -15.41 -19.10
CA SER A 37 -1.20 -14.85 -18.62
C SER A 37 -1.77 -13.88 -19.67
N SER A 38 -1.81 -14.31 -20.93
CA SER A 38 -2.43 -13.61 -22.03
C SER A 38 -3.67 -14.38 -22.48
N GLY A 39 -4.84 -13.85 -22.11
CA GLY A 39 -6.03 -13.95 -22.94
C GLY A 39 -6.79 -15.27 -22.91
N LYS A 40 -7.35 -15.64 -21.75
CA LYS A 40 -8.66 -16.32 -21.71
C LYS A 40 -9.52 -15.61 -20.68
N SER A 41 -10.26 -14.60 -21.13
CA SER A 41 -11.51 -14.27 -20.46
C SER A 41 -12.43 -15.46 -20.69
N ASP A 42 -12.51 -16.36 -19.72
CA ASP A 42 -13.55 -17.37 -19.69
C ASP A 42 -14.91 -16.63 -19.71
N LEU A 43 -15.48 -16.50 -20.90
CA LEU A 43 -16.88 -16.13 -21.12
C LEU A 43 -17.75 -17.33 -20.77
N ARG A 44 -17.62 -17.83 -19.53
CA ARG A 44 -18.53 -18.82 -18.99
C ARG A 44 -19.75 -18.04 -18.50
N PRO A 45 -20.95 -18.29 -19.01
CA PRO A 45 -22.15 -17.71 -18.43
C PRO A 45 -22.37 -18.38 -17.08
N GLU A 46 -21.76 -17.82 -16.04
CA GLU A 46 -21.97 -18.25 -14.67
C GLU A 46 -23.40 -17.87 -14.25
N ASN A 47 -24.13 -18.90 -13.83
CA ASN A 47 -25.53 -18.88 -13.44
C ASN A 47 -25.87 -17.66 -12.56
N HIS A 48 -26.86 -16.89 -13.00
CA HIS A 48 -27.32 -15.64 -12.40
C HIS A 48 -28.16 -15.82 -11.12
N SER A 49 -27.78 -16.71 -10.21
CA SER A 49 -28.21 -16.57 -8.81
C SER A 49 -27.33 -15.48 -8.19
N LYS A 50 -27.64 -14.23 -8.54
CA LYS A 50 -26.89 -13.01 -8.21
C LYS A 50 -27.09 -12.63 -6.75
N ASP A 51 -26.47 -13.39 -5.84
CA ASP A 51 -26.11 -12.80 -4.56
C ASP A 51 -25.09 -11.70 -4.88
N LEU A 52 -25.51 -10.44 -4.69
CA LEU A 52 -24.71 -9.24 -4.97
C LEU A 52 -23.53 -9.19 -3.98
N ASP A 53 -22.48 -9.93 -4.29
CA ASP A 53 -21.23 -9.86 -3.53
C ASP A 53 -20.59 -8.50 -3.80
N LEU A 54 -20.78 -7.58 -2.85
CA LEU A 54 -20.24 -6.22 -2.87
C LEU A 54 -18.73 -6.21 -3.13
N LYS A 55 -18.00 -7.25 -2.71
CA LYS A 55 -16.57 -7.37 -2.95
C LYS A 55 -16.28 -7.52 -4.44
N LYS A 56 -17.00 -8.40 -5.14
CA LYS A 56 -16.84 -8.61 -6.59
C LYS A 56 -17.21 -7.34 -7.37
N ILE A 57 -18.35 -6.73 -7.03
CA ILE A 57 -18.81 -5.48 -7.67
C ILE A 57 -17.76 -4.39 -7.51
N ARG A 58 -17.18 -4.22 -6.31
CA ARG A 58 -16.12 -3.24 -6.08
C ARG A 58 -14.90 -3.48 -6.98
N HIS A 59 -14.49 -4.74 -7.16
CA HIS A 59 -13.36 -5.07 -8.04
C HIS A 59 -13.68 -4.79 -9.52
N GLU A 60 -14.90 -5.08 -9.96
CA GLU A 60 -15.35 -4.79 -11.33
C GLU A 60 -15.39 -3.29 -11.61
N VAL A 61 -15.91 -2.49 -10.67
CA VAL A 61 -15.94 -1.02 -10.78
C VAL A 61 -14.52 -0.46 -10.87
N VAL A 62 -13.57 -0.95 -10.06
CA VAL A 62 -12.17 -0.54 -10.14
C VAL A 62 -11.57 -0.92 -11.51
N LYS A 63 -11.78 -2.15 -11.98
CA LYS A 63 -11.30 -2.63 -13.29
C LYS A 63 -11.85 -1.79 -14.45
N PHE A 64 -13.13 -1.43 -14.38
CA PHE A 64 -13.79 -0.56 -15.35
C PHE A 64 -13.22 0.86 -15.30
N GLY A 65 -13.05 1.45 -14.11
CA GLY A 65 -12.42 2.77 -13.98
C GLY A 65 -11.01 2.84 -14.59
N MET A 66 -10.25 1.75 -14.47
CA MET A 66 -8.90 1.65 -15.04
C MET A 66 -8.87 1.55 -16.57
N SER A 67 -9.96 1.18 -17.25
CA SER A 67 -9.94 1.03 -18.70
C SER A 67 -9.81 2.37 -19.42
N GLY A 68 -10.26 3.46 -18.79
CA GLY A 68 -10.23 4.83 -19.34
C GLY A 68 -8.96 5.63 -19.02
N PHE A 69 -7.93 5.03 -18.40
CA PHE A 69 -6.69 5.73 -18.08
C PHE A 69 -5.70 5.75 -19.24
N ASP A 70 -4.89 6.81 -19.30
CA ASP A 70 -3.67 6.92 -20.10
C ASP A 70 -2.75 5.72 -19.86
N PRO A 71 -1.93 5.29 -20.84
CA PRO A 71 -1.14 4.05 -20.74
C PRO A 71 -0.26 3.98 -19.49
N THR A 72 0.42 5.08 -19.13
CA THR A 72 1.28 5.15 -17.93
C THR A 72 0.48 5.01 -16.64
N LYS A 73 -0.59 5.79 -16.49
CA LYS A 73 -1.51 5.73 -15.34
C LYS A 73 -2.22 4.38 -15.24
N LYS A 74 -2.50 3.73 -16.38
CA LYS A 74 -3.10 2.40 -16.46
C LYS A 74 -2.17 1.33 -15.89
N GLU A 75 -0.88 1.42 -16.16
CA GLU A 75 0.13 0.55 -15.56
C GLU A 75 0.25 0.76 -14.05
N GLU A 76 0.33 2.00 -13.61
CA GLU A 76 0.36 2.34 -12.18
C GLU A 76 -0.89 1.81 -11.45
N ALA A 77 -2.08 1.99 -12.03
CA ALA A 77 -3.32 1.48 -11.45
C ALA A 77 -3.39 -0.06 -11.43
N ARG A 78 -2.82 -0.73 -12.45
CA ARG A 78 -2.71 -2.21 -12.47
C ARG A 78 -1.78 -2.70 -11.37
N ILE A 79 -0.64 -2.05 -11.18
CA ILE A 79 0.30 -2.37 -10.09
C ILE A 79 -0.38 -2.16 -8.74
N ALA A 80 -1.09 -1.04 -8.55
CA ALA A 80 -1.82 -0.75 -7.32
C ALA A 80 -2.91 -1.80 -7.03
N LEU A 81 -3.68 -2.20 -8.05
CA LEU A 81 -4.67 -3.28 -7.94
C LEU A 81 -3.99 -4.58 -7.52
N ALA A 82 -2.91 -4.98 -8.21
CA ALA A 82 -2.21 -6.21 -7.91
C ALA A 82 -1.69 -6.23 -6.46
N VAL A 83 -1.12 -5.11 -5.99
CA VAL A 83 -0.68 -4.95 -4.59
C VAL A 83 -1.86 -5.06 -3.62
N SER A 84 -3.02 -4.48 -3.95
CA SER A 84 -4.23 -4.61 -3.12
C SER A 84 -4.75 -6.05 -3.01
N LEU A 85 -4.51 -6.87 -4.05
CA LEU A 85 -4.81 -8.31 -4.07
C LEU A 85 -3.75 -9.16 -3.35
N GLY A 86 -2.70 -8.53 -2.81
CA GLY A 86 -1.64 -9.20 -2.05
C GLY A 86 -0.37 -9.47 -2.86
N ALA A 87 -0.25 -8.96 -4.10
CA ALA A 87 1.02 -9.04 -4.81
C ALA A 87 2.11 -8.20 -4.11
N LYS A 88 3.36 -8.64 -4.23
CA LYS A 88 4.50 -7.91 -3.68
C LYS A 88 4.69 -6.58 -4.46
N PRO A 89 4.82 -5.43 -3.78
CA PRO A 89 5.03 -4.16 -4.44
C PRO A 89 6.38 -4.10 -5.17
N PRO A 90 6.49 -3.27 -6.23
CA PRO A 90 7.76 -3.09 -6.95
C PRO A 90 8.83 -2.51 -6.02
N LYS A 91 10.09 -2.87 -6.31
CA LYS A 91 11.24 -2.40 -5.54
C LYS A 91 11.44 -0.91 -5.78
N LYS A 92 11.65 -0.16 -4.71
CA LYS A 92 11.96 1.28 -4.78
C LYS A 92 13.39 1.50 -5.27
N GLU A 93 13.61 2.63 -5.91
CA GLU A 93 14.95 3.09 -6.29
C GLU A 93 15.85 3.29 -5.06
N TYR A 94 17.15 3.09 -5.26
CA TYR A 94 18.14 3.36 -4.23
C TYR A 94 18.36 4.86 -4.11
N LEU A 95 18.12 5.40 -2.92
CA LEU A 95 18.30 6.82 -2.61
C LEU A 95 19.16 6.97 -1.36
N ASN A 96 19.93 8.06 -1.27
CA ASN A 96 20.66 8.40 -0.06
C ASN A 96 19.66 8.66 1.09
N TYR A 97 20.00 8.18 2.30
CA TYR A 97 19.14 8.32 3.47
C TYR A 97 18.76 9.79 3.77
N LYS A 98 19.71 10.73 3.64
CA LYS A 98 19.45 12.15 3.93
C LYS A 98 18.41 12.72 2.96
N GLU A 99 18.52 12.39 1.67
CA GLU A 99 17.58 12.82 0.64
C GLU A 99 16.21 12.17 0.83
N LEU A 100 16.17 10.88 1.16
CA LEU A 100 14.93 10.16 1.45
C LEU A 100 14.17 10.82 2.62
N MET A 101 14.89 11.21 3.67
CA MET A 101 14.31 11.87 4.83
C MET A 101 13.75 13.25 4.49
N GLN A 102 14.45 14.02 3.64
CA GLN A 102 13.96 15.32 3.16
C GLN A 102 12.69 15.15 2.31
N LYS A 103 12.68 14.20 1.36
CA LYS A 103 11.49 13.89 0.53
C LYS A 103 10.28 13.55 1.39
N ARG A 104 10.44 12.64 2.37
CA ARG A 104 9.37 12.27 3.31
C ARG A 104 8.85 13.44 4.13
N LYS A 105 9.72 14.38 4.52
CA LYS A 105 9.30 15.58 5.26
C LYS A 105 8.44 16.49 4.37
N GLN A 106 8.85 16.69 3.11
CA GLN A 106 8.11 17.50 2.15
C GLN A 106 6.76 16.85 1.79
N GLU A 107 6.72 15.54 1.54
CA GLU A 107 5.49 14.78 1.28
C GLU A 107 4.48 14.93 2.41
N LYS A 108 4.93 14.81 3.67
CA LYS A 108 4.05 15.01 4.84
C LYS A 108 3.45 16.40 4.90
N ILE A 109 4.24 17.43 4.59
CA ILE A 109 3.77 18.82 4.60
C ILE A 109 2.71 19.00 3.50
N LYS A 110 3.00 18.56 2.27
CA LYS A 110 2.06 18.60 1.14
C LYS A 110 0.75 17.85 1.44
N GLU A 111 0.83 16.65 2.00
CA GLU A 111 -0.35 15.87 2.38
C GLU A 111 -1.20 16.60 3.43
N THR A 112 -0.56 17.26 4.41
CA THR A 112 -1.30 18.05 5.41
C THR A 112 -1.97 19.28 4.79
N GLU A 113 -1.32 19.95 3.84
CA GLU A 113 -1.85 21.11 3.13
C GLU A 113 -3.01 20.70 2.21
N GLU A 114 -2.85 19.66 1.39
CA GLU A 114 -3.90 19.11 0.54
C GLU A 114 -5.12 18.70 1.37
N LYS A 115 -4.90 18.02 2.51
CA LYS A 115 -6.00 17.64 3.41
C LYS A 115 -6.72 18.85 4.00
N GLN A 116 -6.01 19.93 4.32
CA GLN A 116 -6.63 21.18 4.77
C GLN A 116 -7.44 21.84 3.65
N GLN A 117 -6.91 21.87 2.43
CA GLN A 117 -7.61 22.41 1.26
C GLN A 117 -8.85 21.59 0.89
N MET A 118 -8.78 20.26 0.97
CA MET A 118 -9.94 19.40 0.72
C MET A 118 -11.02 19.58 1.79
N ARG A 119 -10.64 19.78 3.05
CA ARG A 119 -11.58 20.11 4.14
C ARG A 119 -12.24 21.47 3.96
N SER A 120 -11.52 22.47 3.48
CA SER A 120 -12.11 23.78 3.22
C SER A 120 -13.04 23.76 2.00
N LYS A 121 -12.76 22.90 1.00
CA LYS A 121 -13.57 22.74 -0.22
C LYS A 121 -14.75 21.78 -0.07
N SER A 122 -14.76 20.88 0.92
CA SER A 122 -15.88 19.95 1.10
C SER A 122 -17.08 20.61 1.79
N VAL A 123 -18.23 20.62 1.14
CA VAL A 123 -19.51 21.13 1.70
C VAL A 123 -19.97 20.30 2.91
N LEU A 124 -19.62 19.01 2.95
CA LEU A 124 -19.81 18.16 4.14
C LEU A 124 -18.65 18.37 5.13
N GLN A 125 -18.61 19.53 5.77
CA GLN A 125 -17.92 19.68 7.05
C GLN A 125 -18.66 18.79 8.05
N THR A 126 -18.24 17.52 8.17
CA THR A 126 -18.62 16.76 9.35
C THR A 126 -18.04 17.52 10.53
N ALA A 127 -18.91 18.26 11.24
CA ALA A 127 -18.62 18.88 12.53
C ALA A 127 -18.49 17.77 13.59
N GLY A 128 -17.62 16.79 13.33
CA GLY A 128 -17.23 15.77 14.26
C GLY A 128 -16.41 16.46 15.32
N LYS A 129 -17.06 16.91 16.39
CA LYS A 129 -16.43 17.24 17.66
C LYS A 129 -15.34 16.21 17.88
N LYS A 130 -14.07 16.63 17.91
CA LYS A 130 -12.96 15.75 18.30
C LYS A 130 -13.41 15.08 19.59
N LYS A 131 -13.72 13.78 19.56
CA LYS A 131 -13.97 13.02 20.79
C LYS A 131 -12.72 13.21 21.62
N LYS A 132 -12.83 14.00 22.70
CA LYS A 132 -11.74 14.14 23.67
C LYS A 132 -11.42 12.71 24.08
N LYS A 133 -10.16 12.29 23.86
CA LYS A 133 -9.69 11.03 24.42
C LYS A 133 -10.00 11.10 25.91
N ALA A 134 -10.64 10.07 26.46
CA ALA A 134 -10.78 9.95 27.90
C ALA A 134 -9.36 9.92 28.46
N ASN A 135 -8.93 11.01 29.09
CA ASN A 135 -7.63 11.11 29.72
C ASN A 135 -7.70 10.31 31.01
N ASN A 136 -7.54 8.99 30.89
CA ASN A 136 -7.39 8.08 32.04
C ASN A 136 -5.97 8.18 32.62
N ASP A 137 -5.37 9.37 32.60
CA ASP A 137 -4.10 9.63 33.26
C ASP A 137 -4.36 9.92 34.73
N VAL A 138 -3.46 9.43 35.60
CA VAL A 138 -3.49 9.62 37.06
C VAL A 138 -3.64 11.10 37.44
N GLY A 139 -3.15 12.01 36.58
CA GLY A 139 -3.30 13.45 36.75
C GLY A 139 -4.75 13.97 36.71
N HIS A 140 -5.68 13.30 36.02
CA HIS A 140 -7.09 13.70 36.00
C HIS A 140 -7.77 13.40 37.35
N PHE A 141 -7.42 12.29 38.00
CA PHE A 141 -7.94 11.95 39.33
C PHE A 141 -7.47 12.96 40.40
N LEU A 142 -6.21 13.39 40.33
CA LEU A 142 -5.64 14.42 41.21
C LEU A 142 -6.15 15.85 40.93
N SER A 143 -6.83 16.09 39.81
CA SER A 143 -7.40 17.41 39.49
C SER A 143 -8.47 17.86 40.48
N GLY A 144 -9.20 16.92 41.11
CA GLY A 144 -10.22 17.23 42.11
C GLY A 144 -9.65 17.59 43.49
N TYR A 145 -8.41 17.17 43.77
CA TYR A 145 -7.81 17.30 45.11
C TYR A 145 -6.91 18.52 45.30
N GLY A 146 -6.75 19.35 44.25
CA GLY A 146 -5.92 20.54 44.29
C GLY A 146 -4.42 20.22 44.42
N LYS A 147 -3.58 21.00 43.74
CA LYS A 147 -2.12 20.80 43.79
C LYS A 147 -1.55 21.56 44.99
N VAL A 148 -1.21 20.86 46.06
CA VAL A 148 -0.49 21.44 47.20
C VAL A 148 0.96 21.65 46.80
N ASN A 149 1.43 22.90 46.85
CA ASN A 149 2.83 23.20 46.58
C ASN A 149 3.62 23.09 47.89
N LYS A 150 4.92 22.75 47.83
CA LYS A 150 5.78 22.62 49.03
C LYS A 150 5.78 23.87 49.93
N LYS A 151 5.47 25.04 49.36
CA LYS A 151 5.35 26.33 50.07
C LYS A 151 4.14 26.41 51.02
N ASP A 152 3.14 25.56 50.83
CA ASP A 152 1.92 25.52 51.65
C ASP A 152 2.11 24.62 52.88
N LEU A 153 3.07 23.69 52.82
CA LEU A 153 3.44 22.81 53.94
C LEU A 153 4.27 23.54 55.00
N THR A 154 5.05 24.55 54.61
CA THR A 154 5.99 25.25 55.52
C THR A 154 5.36 26.41 56.29
N LYS A 155 4.05 26.66 56.17
CA LYS A 155 3.37 27.84 56.77
C LYS A 155 2.62 27.56 58.08
N LYS A 156 2.67 26.35 58.63
CA LYS A 156 1.81 25.98 59.77
C LYS A 156 2.37 26.24 61.18
N ASP A 157 3.64 26.61 61.34
CA ASP A 157 4.21 26.72 62.70
C ASP A 157 4.33 28.14 63.25
N ASP A 158 4.01 29.18 62.46
CA ASP A 158 4.08 30.57 62.95
C ASP A 158 2.81 31.35 62.62
N LYS A 159 1.84 31.33 63.54
CA LYS A 159 0.92 32.46 63.82
C LYS A 159 0.05 32.20 65.06
N GLY A 160 0.68 32.39 66.22
CA GLY A 160 -0.04 32.73 67.45
C GLY A 160 -0.91 33.97 67.24
N SER A 161 -2.19 33.84 67.60
CA SER A 161 -3.24 34.83 67.38
C SER A 161 -3.13 36.02 68.34
N LYS A 162 -2.42 37.09 67.94
CA LYS A 162 -2.56 38.41 68.58
C LYS A 162 -3.94 39.02 68.24
N LYS A 163 -4.95 38.78 69.08
CA LYS A 163 -6.23 39.52 69.09
C LYS A 163 -5.96 41.00 69.38
N LYS A 164 -6.01 41.87 68.37
CA LYS A 164 -6.18 43.33 68.56
C LYS A 164 -7.66 43.68 68.45
N LYS A 165 -8.25 44.11 69.58
CA LYS A 165 -9.61 44.66 69.69
C LYS A 165 -9.75 45.89 68.79
N LYS A 166 -10.72 45.90 67.87
CA LYS A 166 -11.16 47.13 67.17
C LYS A 166 -12.10 47.90 68.11
N LYS A 167 -11.72 49.13 68.49
CA LYS A 167 -12.66 50.11 69.07
C LYS A 167 -13.45 50.73 67.92
N SER A 168 -14.76 50.60 67.93
CA SER A 168 -15.68 51.39 67.09
C SER A 168 -15.69 52.83 67.59
N LYS A 169 -15.52 53.80 66.69
CA LYS A 169 -15.83 55.20 67.01
C LYS A 169 -16.89 55.69 66.03
N ILE A 170 -18.04 55.99 66.63
CA ILE A 170 -19.19 56.68 66.08
C ILE A 170 -18.80 58.16 65.90
N ILE A 171 -19.13 58.73 64.74
CA ILE A 171 -19.88 59.96 64.45
C ILE A 171 -19.84 60.13 62.93
#